data_AF-A0A2A9CZN2-F1
#
_entry.id   AF-A0A2A9CZN2-F1
#
_cell.length_a   1.000
_cell.length_b   1.000
_cell.length_c   1.000
_cell.angle_alpha   90.00
_cell.angle_beta   90.00
_cell.angle_gamma   90.00
#
_symmetry.space_group_name_H-M   'P 1'
#
loop_
_entity.id
_entity.type
_entity.pdbx_description
1 polymer ?
#
loop_
_entity_poly.entity_id
_entity_poly.type
_entity_poly.pdbx_seq_one_letter_code
_entity_poly.pdbx_strand_id
1 'polypeptide(L)'
;MSARAIDAAFDAEARSICDGVDAWRAAIRDLARTSTPTGEAAAAIIATRVQLDSRVEKLRRRYLPRASRLIVSDGRAITVSRTARSARTVWSTR
;
A
#
# COMPACT_ATOMS: atom_id res chain seq x y z
N MET A 1 -5.56 -10.32 -23.71
CA MET A 1 -6.18 -9.45 -22.68
C MET A 1 -5.33 -8.21 -22.53
N SER A 2 -5.74 -7.13 -23.21
CA SER A 2 -5.06 -5.84 -23.23
C SER A 2 -5.24 -5.07 -21.91
N ALA A 3 -4.25 -4.23 -21.60
CA ALA A 3 -4.06 -3.54 -20.32
C ALA A 3 -4.97 -2.31 -20.07
N ARG A 4 -6.26 -2.38 -20.39
CA ARG A 4 -7.26 -1.34 -20.06
C ARG A 4 -8.53 -2.06 -19.61
N ALA A 5 -9.04 -1.96 -18.40
CA ALA A 5 -9.01 -0.86 -17.45
C ALA A 5 -8.76 -1.38 -16.02
N ILE A 6 -7.79 -0.77 -15.36
CA ILE A 6 -7.99 -0.47 -13.94
C ILE A 6 -9.22 0.44 -13.91
N ASP A 7 -10.31 -0.01 -13.30
CA ASP A 7 -11.49 0.85 -13.19
C ASP A 7 -11.17 2.04 -12.28
N ALA A 8 -11.96 3.11 -12.39
CA ALA A 8 -11.77 4.31 -11.58
C ALA A 8 -11.75 4.02 -10.07
N ALA A 9 -12.41 2.93 -9.65
CA ALA A 9 -12.44 2.50 -8.25
C ALA A 9 -11.08 1.93 -7.79
N PHE A 10 -10.39 1.14 -8.61
CA PHE A 10 -9.03 0.72 -8.30
C PHE A 10 -8.06 1.91 -8.30
N ASP A 11 -8.15 2.83 -9.27
CA ASP A 11 -7.27 4.01 -9.31
C ASP A 11 -7.43 4.87 -8.05
N ALA A 12 -8.67 5.19 -7.68
CA ALA A 12 -8.97 5.99 -6.49
C ALA A 12 -8.48 5.31 -5.20
N GLU A 13 -8.72 3.99 -5.04
CA GLU A 13 -8.30 3.26 -3.85
C GLU A 13 -6.77 3.11 -3.79
N ALA A 14 -6.11 2.82 -4.92
CA ALA A 14 -4.65 2.73 -4.98
C ALA A 14 -3.98 4.06 -4.65
N ARG A 15 -4.54 5.18 -5.15
CA ARG A 15 -4.08 6.54 -4.82
C ARG A 15 -4.26 6.86 -3.34
N SER A 16 -5.45 6.60 -2.79
CA SER A 16 -5.73 6.79 -1.36
C SER A 16 -4.81 5.95 -0.46
N ILE A 17 -4.45 4.74 -0.87
CA ILE A 17 -3.47 3.91 -0.15
C ILE A 17 -2.07 4.52 -0.25
N CYS A 18 -1.64 5.00 -1.43
CA CYS A 18 -0.36 5.69 -1.57
C CYS A 18 -0.26 6.90 -0.64
N ASP A 19 -1.27 7.78 -0.65
CA ASP A 19 -1.31 8.96 0.20
C ASP A 19 -1.24 8.56 1.69
N GLY A 20 -1.96 7.51 2.07
CA GLY A 20 -1.92 6.95 3.42
C GLY A 20 -0.56 6.37 3.81
N VAL A 21 0.14 5.70 2.89
CA VAL A 21 1.50 5.18 3.11
C VAL A 21 2.50 6.32 3.28
N ASP A 22 2.37 7.41 2.51
CA ASP A 22 3.26 8.55 2.62
C ASP A 22 3.02 9.34 3.92
N ALA A 23 1.76 9.52 4.32
CA ALA A 23 1.41 10.06 5.63
C ALA A 23 1.95 9.20 6.78
N TRP A 24 1.80 7.87 6.68
CA TRP A 24 2.34 6.92 7.67
C TRP A 24 3.88 7.00 7.76
N ARG A 25 4.58 7.09 6.63
CA ARG A 25 6.03 7.29 6.60
C ARG A 25 6.44 8.63 7.22
N ALA A 26 5.66 9.69 7.02
CA ALA A 26 5.88 10.98 7.68
C ALA A 26 5.75 10.84 9.20
N ALA A 27 4.67 10.21 9.68
CA ALA A 27 4.46 9.96 11.10
C ALA A 27 5.60 9.14 11.75
N ILE A 28 6.15 8.14 11.04
CA ILE A 28 7.34 7.40 11.51
C ILE A 28 8.55 8.32 11.64
N ARG A 29 8.82 9.16 10.63
CA ARG A 29 9.95 10.10 10.67
C ARG A 29 9.80 11.10 11.82
N ASP A 30 8.59 11.57 12.07
CA ASP A 30 8.30 12.50 13.16
C ASP A 30 8.46 11.82 14.53
N LEU A 31 7.97 10.58 14.68
CA LEU A 31 8.18 9.81 15.90
C LEU A 31 9.68 9.55 16.14
N ALA A 32 10.44 9.22 15.10
CA ALA A 32 11.88 8.99 15.19
C ALA A 32 12.69 10.25 15.55
N ARG A 33 12.14 11.44 15.32
CA ARG A 33 12.75 12.73 15.73
C ARG A 33 12.39 13.11 17.17
N THR A 34 11.39 12.47 17.76
CA THR A 34 10.97 12.74 19.14
C THR A 34 11.98 12.13 20.10
N SER A 35 12.47 12.92 21.06
CA SER A 35 13.45 12.46 22.06
C SER A 35 12.89 11.38 23.00
N THR A 36 11.57 11.32 23.17
CA THR A 36 10.88 10.36 24.04
C THR A 36 9.62 9.82 23.34
N PRO A 37 9.74 8.81 22.46
CA PRO A 37 8.60 8.17 21.81
C PRO A 37 7.68 7.53 22.85
N THR A 38 6.37 7.78 22.78
CA THR A 38 5.41 7.08 23.66
C THR A 38 4.99 5.76 23.04
N GLY A 39 4.68 4.77 23.89
CA GLY A 39 4.13 3.49 23.44
C GLY A 39 2.80 3.66 22.70
N GLU A 40 2.00 4.65 23.09
CA GLU A 40 0.74 5.00 22.42
C GLU A 40 0.97 5.50 20.99
N ALA A 41 1.93 6.40 20.79
CA ALA A 41 2.27 6.89 19.45
C ALA A 41 2.78 5.76 18.55
N ALA A 42 3.62 4.86 19.08
CA ALA A 42 4.07 3.69 18.36
C ALA A 42 2.90 2.75 18.01
N ALA A 43 1.98 2.50 18.94
CA ALA A 43 0.80 1.67 18.71
C ALA A 43 -0.12 2.25 17.63
N ALA A 44 -0.31 3.58 17.61
CA ALA A 44 -1.10 4.26 16.58
C ALA A 44 -0.49 4.07 15.18
N ILE A 45 0.83 4.24 15.03
CA ILE A 45 1.54 4.02 13.76
C ILE A 45 1.40 2.57 13.29
N ILE A 46 1.50 1.59 14.19
CA ILE A 46 1.32 0.18 13.87
C ILE A 46 -0.13 -0.08 13.42
N ALA A 47 -1.12 0.48 14.12
CA ALA A 47 -2.53 0.33 13.76
C ALA A 47 -2.83 0.90 12.37
N THR A 48 -2.29 2.08 12.03
CA THR A 48 -2.40 2.66 10.68
C THR A 48 -1.78 1.73 9.63
N ARG A 49 -0.62 1.13 9.91
CA ARG A 49 0.01 0.18 8.98
C ARG A 49 -0.87 -1.04 8.73
N VAL A 50 -1.43 -1.64 9.79
CA VAL A 50 -2.32 -2.80 9.70
C VAL A 50 -3.57 -2.48 8.87
N GLN A 51 -4.14 -1.28 9.04
CA GLN A 51 -5.28 -0.83 8.24
C GLN A 51 -4.92 -0.69 6.76
N LEU A 52 -3.77 -0.07 6.44
CA LEU A 52 -3.29 0.05 5.06
C LEU A 52 -3.04 -1.33 4.42
N ASP A 53 -2.40 -2.25 5.14
CA ASP A 53 -2.14 -3.61 4.65
C ASP A 53 -3.46 -4.37 4.41
N SER A 54 -4.46 -4.20 5.28
CA SER A 54 -5.81 -4.76 5.09
C SER A 54 -6.48 -4.22 3.82
N ARG A 55 -6.37 -2.91 3.56
CA ARG A 55 -6.90 -2.28 2.35
C ARG A 55 -6.21 -2.80 1.09
N VAL A 56 -4.87 -2.91 1.10
CA VAL A 56 -4.10 -3.49 0.00
C VAL A 56 -4.54 -4.92 -0.29
N GLU A 57 -4.74 -5.74 0.74
CA GLU A 57 -5.17 -7.12 0.57
C GLU A 57 -6.61 -7.22 0.02
N LYS A 58 -7.53 -6.37 0.48
CA LYS A 58 -8.88 -6.26 -0.09
C LYS A 58 -8.83 -5.86 -1.57
N LEU A 59 -8.01 -4.88 -1.91
CA LEU A 59 -7.80 -4.42 -3.29
C LEU A 59 -7.23 -5.55 -4.16
N ARG A 60 -6.23 -6.29 -3.67
CA ARG A 60 -5.67 -7.46 -4.34
C ARG A 60 -6.74 -8.51 -4.61
N ARG A 61 -7.51 -8.91 -3.59
CA ARG A 61 -8.54 -9.95 -3.73
C ARG A 61 -9.59 -9.58 -4.77
N ARG A 62 -10.00 -8.31 -4.79
CA ARG A 62 -11.05 -7.81 -5.69
C ARG A 62 -10.60 -7.75 -7.14
N TYR A 63 -9.41 -7.22 -7.42
CA TYR A 63 -8.99 -6.90 -8.79
C TYR A 63 -7.88 -7.80 -9.33
N LEU A 64 -7.10 -8.43 -8.46
CA LEU A 64 -5.93 -9.22 -8.80
C LEU A 64 -5.93 -10.56 -8.03
N PRO A 65 -7.03 -11.34 -8.06
CA PRO A 65 -7.22 -12.51 -7.19
C PRO A 65 -6.14 -13.58 -7.36
N ARG A 66 -5.54 -13.66 -8.56
CA ARG A 66 -4.46 -14.60 -8.90
C ARG A 66 -3.06 -14.13 -8.45
N ALA A 67 -2.90 -12.85 -8.11
CA ALA A 67 -1.63 -12.33 -7.62
C ALA A 67 -1.40 -12.84 -6.20
N SER A 68 -0.17 -13.28 -5.89
CA SER A 68 0.16 -13.78 -4.55
C SER A 68 0.27 -12.66 -3.53
N ARG A 69 0.81 -11.51 -3.95
CA ARG A 69 0.90 -10.30 -3.13
C ARG A 69 0.70 -9.07 -4.00
N LEU A 70 0.12 -8.03 -3.41
CA LEU A 70 0.11 -6.67 -3.95
C LEU A 70 0.88 -5.77 -2.98
N ILE A 71 1.67 -4.87 -3.53
CA ILE A 71 2.34 -3.80 -2.80
C ILE A 71 1.87 -2.50 -3.42
N VAL A 72 1.38 -1.56 -2.61
CA VAL A 72 0.98 -0.23 -3.05
C VAL A 72 1.82 0.79 -2.29
N SER A 73 2.64 1.53 -3.00
CA SER A 73 3.57 2.51 -2.43
C SER A 73 4.19 3.37 -3.53
N ASP A 74 4.65 4.57 -3.20
CA ASP A 74 5.46 5.41 -4.11
C ASP A 74 4.78 5.66 -5.46
N GLY A 75 3.46 5.92 -5.44
CA GLY A 75 2.66 6.13 -6.64
C GLY A 75 2.54 4.90 -7.55
N ARG A 76 2.75 3.69 -7.03
CA ARG A 76 2.74 2.43 -7.80
C ARG A 76 1.99 1.32 -7.07
N ALA A 77 1.42 0.41 -7.85
CA ALA A 77 0.97 -0.88 -7.36
C ALA A 77 1.70 -2.00 -8.11
N ILE A 78 2.32 -2.91 -7.36
CA ILE A 78 3.19 -3.96 -7.86
C ILE A 78 2.66 -5.30 -7.37
N THR A 79 2.34 -6.20 -8.28
CA THR A 79 2.07 -7.60 -7.95
C THR A 79 3.37 -8.38 -7.86
N VAL A 80 3.50 -9.22 -6.85
CA VAL A 80 4.65 -10.13 -6.67
C VAL A 80 4.15 -11.57 -6.76
N SER A 81 4.88 -12.40 -7.50
CA SER A 81 4.58 -13.83 -7.60
C SER A 81 4.88 -14.57 -6.30
N ARG A 82 4.29 -15.76 -6.13
CA ARG A 82 4.45 -16.58 -4.93
C ARG A 82 5.91 -16.87 -4.58
N THR A 83 6.76 -17.04 -5.59
CA THR A 83 8.19 -17.33 -5.43
C THR A 83 9.05 -16.06 -5.36
N ALA A 84 8.45 -14.88 -5.38
CA ALA A 84 9.11 -13.57 -5.48
C ALA A 84 10.07 -13.41 -6.68
N ARG A 85 10.06 -14.35 -7.64
CA ARG A 85 10.93 -14.33 -8.83
C ARG A 85 10.47 -13.34 -9.90
N SER A 86 9.27 -12.81 -9.77
CA SER A 86 8.73 -11.82 -10.70
C SER A 86 7.88 -10.79 -9.97
N ALA A 87 8.13 -9.53 -10.31
CA ALA A 87 7.34 -8.39 -9.91
C ALA A 87 6.82 -7.69 -11.16
N ARG A 88 5.57 -7.28 -11.14
CA ARG A 88 4.94 -6.57 -12.26
C ARG A 88 4.19 -5.36 -11.73
N THR A 89 4.51 -4.19 -12.27
CA THR A 89 3.70 -2.99 -12.07
C THR A 89 2.37 -3.17 -12.78
N VAL A 90 1.29 -3.06 -12.01
CA VAL A 90 -0.08 -3.15 -12.51
C VAL A 90 -0.76 -1.78 -12.58
N TRP A 91 -0.26 -0.82 -11.80
CA TRP A 91 -0.75 0.56 -11.74
C TRP A 91 0.37 1.54 -11.41
N SER A 92 0.27 2.76 -11.91
CA SER A 92 1.14 3.88 -11.56
C SER A 92 0.35 5.19 -11.70
N THR A 93 0.67 6.20 -10.89
CA THR A 93 0.11 7.56 -10.99
C THR A 93 0.66 8.38 -12.18
N ARG A 94 1.31 7.73 -13.16
CA ARG A 94 1.87 8.37 -14.35
C ARG A 94 0.82 8.52 -15.45
#